data_AF-A0A0W0FAQ4-F1
#
_entry.id   AF-A0A0W0FAQ4-F1
#
_cell.length_a   1.000
_cell.length_b   1.000
_cell.length_c   1.000
_cell.angle_alpha   90.00
_cell.angle_beta   90.00
_cell.angle_gamma   90.00
#
_symmetry.space_group_name_H-M   'P 1'
#
loop_
_entity.id
_entity.type
_entity.pdbx_description
1 polymer ?
#
loop_
_entity_poly.entity_id
_entity_poly.type
_entity_poly.pdbx_seq_one_letter_code
_entity_poly.pdbx_strand_id
1 'polypeptide(L)'
;MKFYTHSFHYDDPWSIVTLAYFLRYPNPYASHIVSCDVISRELTTSGSLVTTRLILKKGQLPRWAPKGIISRAESWVIEESEVDPLRKTVRCTTKNLEFTKVMKVEESVYFQQTPEGKTQQTTEARIISGFGWGLTRRIETHGLNKFKAHVQRSREGVSLILSLLRERGLQPMALGGAPAHTLSLHDNSRSDEGFENPQPKKDGPWSRFKSWLYPPQR
;
A
#
# COMPACT_ATOMS: atom_id res chain seq x y z
N MET A 1 3.25 -15.21 21.89
CA MET A 1 2.53 -14.73 20.69
C MET A 1 1.84 -13.42 21.00
N LYS A 2 1.82 -12.48 20.05
CA LYS A 2 1.09 -11.21 20.12
C LYS A 2 0.15 -11.06 18.93
N PHE A 3 -1.04 -10.50 19.20
CA PHE A 3 -2.04 -10.19 18.20
C PHE A 3 -2.33 -8.70 18.16
N TYR A 4 -2.70 -8.21 16.98
CA TYR A 4 -3.17 -6.86 16.78
C TYR A 4 -4.25 -6.84 15.70
N THR A 5 -5.27 -6.03 15.91
CA THR A 5 -6.30 -5.76 14.91
C THR A 5 -6.52 -4.26 14.80
N HIS A 6 -6.79 -3.80 13.59
CA HIS A 6 -7.09 -2.40 13.30
C HIS A 6 -8.02 -2.32 12.09
N SER A 7 -9.04 -1.47 12.18
CA SER A 7 -9.92 -1.19 11.06
C SER A 7 -9.84 0.28 10.66
N PHE A 8 -9.99 0.52 9.37
CA PHE A 8 -9.96 1.84 8.76
C PHE A 8 -11.03 1.96 7.68
N HIS A 9 -11.60 3.14 7.52
CA HIS A 9 -12.62 3.44 6.52
C HIS A 9 -12.07 4.43 5.51
N TYR A 10 -12.17 4.07 4.23
CA TYR A 10 -11.94 4.98 3.11
C TYR A 10 -13.28 5.51 2.63
N ASP A 11 -13.35 6.80 2.31
CA ASP A 11 -14.55 7.42 1.72
C ASP A 11 -14.72 7.10 0.22
N ASP A 12 -13.87 6.23 -0.32
CA ASP A 12 -13.79 5.90 -1.74
C ASP A 12 -14.39 4.52 -2.07
N PRO A 13 -14.82 4.35 -3.33
CA PRO A 13 -15.23 3.05 -3.85
C PRO A 13 -14.14 1.98 -3.74
N TRP A 14 -14.58 0.74 -3.52
CA TRP A 14 -13.70 -0.41 -3.37
C TRP A 14 -12.74 -0.60 -4.56
N SER A 15 -13.18 -0.30 -5.78
CA SER A 15 -12.37 -0.47 -6.99
C SER A 15 -11.12 0.41 -6.98
N ILE A 16 -11.25 1.70 -6.62
CA ILE A 16 -10.11 2.63 -6.59
C ILE A 16 -9.21 2.38 -5.38
N VAL A 17 -9.78 2.01 -4.22
CA VAL A 17 -8.99 1.61 -3.04
C VAL A 17 -8.18 0.35 -3.33
N THR A 18 -8.80 -0.64 -3.97
CA THR A 18 -8.14 -1.89 -4.39
C THR A 18 -7.01 -1.60 -5.36
N LEU A 19 -7.23 -0.77 -6.37
CA LEU A 19 -6.20 -0.36 -7.30
C LEU A 19 -5.04 0.36 -6.59
N ALA A 20 -5.34 1.30 -5.71
CA ALA A 20 -4.34 2.01 -4.91
C ALA A 20 -3.51 1.05 -4.05
N TYR A 21 -4.15 0.03 -3.44
CA TYR A 21 -3.47 -0.97 -2.63
C TYR A 21 -2.46 -1.79 -3.43
N PHE A 22 -2.81 -2.21 -4.65
CA PHE A 22 -1.90 -2.99 -5.49
C PHE A 22 -0.79 -2.14 -6.11
N LEU A 23 -1.03 -0.85 -6.36
CA LEU A 23 -0.07 0.13 -6.85
C LEU A 23 0.70 0.86 -5.75
N ARG A 24 0.56 0.44 -4.48
CA ARG A 24 1.13 1.18 -3.34
C ARG A 24 2.65 1.33 -3.37
N TYR A 25 3.38 0.56 -4.17
CA TYR A 25 4.81 0.74 -4.34
C TYR A 25 5.10 1.19 -5.78
N PRO A 26 6.00 2.14 -5.99
CA PRO A 26 6.91 2.76 -5.00
C PRO A 26 6.26 3.98 -4.30
N ASN A 27 6.49 4.20 -2.98
CA ASN A 27 5.97 5.37 -2.23
C ASN A 27 6.91 5.81 -1.07
N PRO A 28 6.90 7.10 -0.64
CA PRO A 28 7.83 7.64 0.36
C PRO A 28 7.61 7.08 1.78
N TYR A 29 6.41 6.63 2.12
CA TYR A 29 6.10 5.99 3.39
C TYR A 29 6.64 4.55 3.47
N ALA A 30 7.01 3.95 2.34
CA ALA A 30 7.54 2.60 2.23
C ALA A 30 8.92 2.54 1.55
N SER A 31 9.80 3.51 1.80
CA SER A 31 11.17 3.55 1.24
C SER A 31 12.08 2.35 1.55
N HIS A 32 11.67 1.49 2.47
CA HIS A 32 12.36 0.25 2.81
C HIS A 32 12.03 -0.89 1.84
N ILE A 33 10.98 -0.78 1.02
CA ILE A 33 10.66 -1.75 -0.03
C ILE A 33 11.60 -1.51 -1.21
N VAL A 34 12.31 -2.56 -1.62
CA VAL A 34 13.29 -2.54 -2.70
C VAL A 34 12.66 -2.99 -4.01
N SER A 35 11.93 -4.11 -3.98
CA SER A 35 11.20 -4.63 -5.14
C SER A 35 9.89 -5.28 -4.72
N CYS A 36 8.96 -5.39 -5.68
CA CYS A 36 7.70 -6.09 -5.54
C CYS A 36 7.35 -6.72 -6.89
N ASP A 37 7.47 -8.03 -6.98
CA ASP A 37 7.39 -8.80 -8.21
C ASP A 37 6.19 -9.74 -8.17
N VAL A 38 5.45 -9.87 -9.28
CA VAL A 38 4.36 -10.84 -9.39
C VAL A 38 4.95 -12.19 -9.77
N ILE A 39 4.75 -13.20 -8.92
CA ILE A 39 5.25 -14.56 -9.14
C ILE A 39 4.22 -15.40 -9.89
N SER A 40 2.95 -15.29 -9.50
CA SER A 40 1.84 -15.94 -10.21
C SER A 40 0.59 -15.08 -10.12
N ARG A 41 -0.28 -15.23 -11.12
CA ARG A 41 -1.59 -14.58 -11.17
C ARG A 41 -2.54 -15.41 -12.02
N GLU A 42 -3.66 -15.80 -11.42
CA GLU A 42 -4.61 -16.74 -12.02
C GLU A 42 -6.04 -16.33 -11.70
N LEU A 43 -6.96 -16.60 -12.63
CA LEU A 43 -8.40 -16.49 -12.39
C LEU A 43 -8.91 -17.82 -11.86
N THR A 44 -9.64 -17.79 -10.75
CA THR A 44 -10.31 -18.95 -10.22
C THR A 44 -11.56 -19.28 -11.03
N THR A 45 -12.08 -20.50 -10.89
CA THR A 45 -13.36 -20.90 -11.49
C THR A 45 -14.54 -20.07 -10.98
N SER A 46 -14.43 -19.47 -9.79
CA SER A 46 -15.43 -18.55 -9.23
C SER A 46 -15.33 -17.12 -9.75
N GLY A 47 -14.34 -16.81 -10.61
CA GLY A 47 -14.11 -15.47 -11.15
C GLY A 47 -13.28 -14.54 -10.26
N SER A 48 -12.68 -15.05 -9.18
CA SER A 48 -11.74 -14.29 -8.35
C SER A 48 -10.37 -14.23 -9.03
N LEU A 49 -9.62 -13.14 -8.82
CA LEU A 49 -8.21 -13.05 -9.23
C LEU A 49 -7.30 -13.36 -8.05
N VAL A 50 -6.55 -14.46 -8.13
CA VAL A 50 -5.54 -14.83 -7.13
C VAL A 50 -4.18 -14.36 -7.63
N THR A 51 -3.41 -13.68 -6.78
CA THR A 51 -2.06 -13.19 -7.10
C THR A 51 -1.11 -13.50 -5.96
N THR A 52 0.05 -14.05 -6.30
CA THR A 52 1.21 -14.16 -5.41
C THR A 52 2.27 -13.15 -5.82
N ARG A 53 2.72 -12.33 -4.87
CA ARG A 53 3.83 -11.39 -5.04
C ARG A 53 4.98 -11.70 -4.10
N LEU A 54 6.21 -11.49 -4.57
CA LEU A 54 7.42 -11.54 -3.77
C LEU A 54 7.93 -10.12 -3.55
N ILE A 55 8.19 -9.77 -2.30
CA ILE A 55 8.58 -8.42 -1.89
C ILE A 55 9.94 -8.49 -1.20
N LEU A 56 10.92 -7.75 -1.74
CA LEU A 56 12.19 -7.53 -1.07
C LEU A 56 12.11 -6.27 -0.22
N LYS A 57 12.46 -6.37 1.06
CA LYS A 57 12.55 -5.19 1.93
C LYS A 57 13.88 -5.13 2.67
N LYS A 58 14.39 -3.91 2.84
CA LYS A 58 15.46 -3.56 3.75
C LYS A 58 14.92 -3.51 5.17
N GLY A 59 15.69 -4.03 6.11
CA GLY A 59 15.44 -4.04 7.53
C GLY A 59 16.59 -3.38 8.28
N GLN A 60 16.39 -3.19 9.57
CA GLN A 60 17.45 -2.82 10.51
C GLN A 60 17.27 -3.68 11.76
N LEU A 61 18.37 -4.22 12.25
CA LEU A 61 18.35 -4.95 13.51
C LEU A 61 18.08 -3.97 14.66
N PRO A 62 17.29 -4.37 15.66
CA PRO A 62 17.13 -3.57 16.87
C PRO A 62 18.48 -3.34 17.54
N ARG A 63 18.70 -2.16 18.15
CA ARG A 63 19.97 -1.83 18.85
C ARG A 63 20.35 -2.83 19.95
N TRP A 64 19.37 -3.52 20.53
CA TRP A 64 19.58 -4.54 21.56
C TRP A 64 19.92 -5.93 20.99
N ALA A 65 19.80 -6.14 19.68
CA ALA A 65 20.08 -7.43 19.07
C ALA A 65 21.60 -7.71 19.11
N PRO A 66 22.03 -8.92 19.48
CA PRO A 66 23.44 -9.29 19.46
C PRO A 66 24.05 -9.09 18.06
N LYS A 67 25.26 -8.54 18.02
CA LYS A 67 26.02 -8.39 16.77
C LYS A 67 26.31 -9.77 16.18
N GLY A 68 26.21 -9.90 14.86
CA GLY A 68 26.56 -11.13 14.13
C GLY A 68 25.45 -12.17 13.95
N ILE A 69 24.23 -11.97 14.48
CA ILE A 69 23.11 -12.91 14.29
C ILE A 69 22.57 -12.89 12.86
N ILE A 70 22.59 -11.72 12.19
CA ILE A 70 22.11 -11.53 10.82
C ILE A 70 23.13 -10.70 10.07
N SER A 71 23.70 -11.26 9.00
CA SER A 71 24.73 -10.62 8.15
C SER A 71 24.14 -9.67 7.11
N ARG A 72 22.90 -9.93 6.65
CA ARG A 72 22.20 -9.11 5.66
C ARG A 72 20.89 -8.59 6.25
N ALA A 73 20.74 -7.27 6.29
CA ALA A 73 19.53 -6.62 6.78
C ALA A 73 18.51 -6.45 5.63
N GLU A 74 18.29 -7.50 4.85
CA GLU A 74 17.21 -7.57 3.86
C GLU A 74 16.41 -8.84 4.14
N SER A 75 15.11 -8.81 3.88
CA SER A 75 14.26 -9.97 4.06
C SER A 75 13.24 -10.09 2.94
N TRP A 76 12.98 -11.32 2.52
CA TRP A 76 11.87 -11.61 1.62
C TRP A 76 10.54 -11.74 2.36
N VAL A 77 9.49 -11.19 1.75
CA VAL A 77 8.10 -11.31 2.19
C VAL A 77 7.29 -11.84 1.01
N ILE A 78 6.48 -12.85 1.24
CA ILE A 78 5.48 -13.29 0.27
C ILE A 78 4.15 -12.63 0.61
N GLU A 79 3.48 -12.14 -0.42
CA GLU A 79 2.12 -11.64 -0.36
C GLU A 79 1.23 -12.53 -1.22
N GLU A 80 0.14 -13.03 -0.67
CA GLU A 80 -0.86 -13.84 -1.37
C GLU A 80 -2.19 -13.09 -1.28
N SER A 81 -2.85 -12.86 -2.41
CA SER A 81 -4.09 -12.08 -2.46
C SER A 81 -5.14 -12.72 -3.34
N GLU A 82 -6.40 -12.54 -2.97
CA GLU A 82 -7.58 -12.91 -3.74
C GLU A 82 -8.49 -11.68 -3.85
N VAL A 83 -8.87 -11.33 -5.08
CA VAL A 83 -9.77 -10.23 -5.41
C VAL A 83 -11.05 -10.81 -5.98
N ASP A 84 -12.17 -10.62 -5.29
CA ASP A 84 -13.50 -11.01 -5.77
C ASP A 84 -14.24 -9.76 -6.27
N PRO A 85 -14.37 -9.54 -7.59
CA PRO A 85 -15.01 -8.36 -8.14
C PRO A 85 -16.54 -8.37 -7.97
N LEU A 86 -17.16 -9.54 -7.81
CA LEU A 86 -18.61 -9.67 -7.63
C LEU A 86 -19.00 -9.29 -6.21
N ARG A 87 -18.27 -9.81 -5.22
CA ARG A 87 -18.47 -9.46 -3.80
C ARG A 87 -17.81 -8.13 -3.42
N LYS A 88 -16.95 -7.58 -4.30
CA LYS A 88 -16.14 -6.38 -4.07
C LYS A 88 -15.34 -6.51 -2.78
N THR A 89 -14.57 -7.59 -2.71
CA THR A 89 -13.71 -7.89 -1.57
C THR A 89 -12.28 -8.18 -2.01
N VAL A 90 -11.33 -7.85 -1.15
CA VAL A 90 -9.94 -8.29 -1.28
C VAL A 90 -9.55 -8.98 0.01
N ARG A 91 -8.99 -10.18 -0.10
CA ARG A 91 -8.28 -10.86 0.98
C ARG A 91 -6.80 -10.86 0.63
N CYS A 92 -5.95 -10.40 1.52
CA CYS A 92 -4.51 -10.35 1.30
C CYS A 92 -3.80 -10.84 2.55
N THR A 93 -2.88 -11.78 2.42
CA THR A 93 -2.00 -12.22 3.50
C THR A 93 -0.56 -11.86 3.15
N THR A 94 0.23 -11.46 4.14
CA THR A 94 1.68 -11.31 3.99
C THR A 94 2.41 -12.07 5.10
N LYS A 95 3.52 -12.72 4.74
CA LYS A 95 4.38 -13.43 5.70
C LYS A 95 5.85 -13.29 5.31
N ASN A 96 6.73 -13.09 6.30
CA ASN A 96 8.17 -13.14 6.04
C ASN A 96 8.62 -14.58 5.75
N LEU A 97 9.47 -14.75 4.74
CA LEU A 97 10.04 -16.05 4.37
C LEU A 97 11.29 -16.37 5.19
N GLU A 98 12.06 -15.35 5.55
CA GLU A 98 13.33 -15.48 6.27
C GLU A 98 13.19 -15.05 7.73
N PHE A 99 14.14 -15.48 8.57
CA PHE A 99 14.22 -15.15 10.00
C PHE A 99 12.99 -15.54 10.84
N THR A 100 12.18 -16.49 10.36
CA THR A 100 10.93 -16.93 11.01
C THR A 100 11.14 -17.52 12.41
N LYS A 101 12.31 -18.13 12.68
CA LYS A 101 12.71 -18.57 14.02
C LYS A 101 12.88 -17.40 15.00
N VAL A 102 13.44 -16.29 14.52
CA VAL A 102 13.63 -15.08 15.34
C VAL A 102 12.28 -14.40 15.54
N MET A 103 11.59 -14.09 14.44
CA MET A 103 10.28 -13.46 14.46
C MET A 103 9.52 -13.81 13.17
N LYS A 104 8.40 -14.50 13.33
CA LYS A 104 7.40 -14.71 12.29
C LYS A 104 6.31 -13.66 12.45
N VAL A 105 6.03 -12.94 11.37
CA VAL A 105 4.97 -11.96 11.26
C VAL A 105 4.06 -12.42 10.13
N GLU A 106 2.80 -12.65 10.47
CA GLU A 106 1.74 -12.88 9.50
C GLU A 106 0.74 -11.73 9.63
N GLU A 107 0.44 -11.09 8.51
CA GLU A 107 -0.55 -10.03 8.42
C GLU A 107 -1.65 -10.48 7.46
N SER A 108 -2.91 -10.24 7.84
CA SER A 108 -4.08 -10.42 7.00
C SER A 108 -4.79 -9.09 6.84
N VAL A 109 -5.02 -8.67 5.60
CA VAL A 109 -5.78 -7.47 5.26
C VAL A 109 -7.03 -7.90 4.49
N TYR A 110 -8.17 -7.36 4.88
CA TYR A 110 -9.44 -7.58 4.24
C TYR A 110 -10.06 -6.24 3.87
N PHE A 111 -10.35 -6.03 2.59
CA PHE A 111 -11.10 -4.88 2.09
C PHE A 111 -12.49 -5.34 1.65
N GLN A 112 -13.51 -4.53 1.95
CA GLN A 112 -14.88 -4.77 1.51
C GLN A 112 -15.61 -3.47 1.22
N GLN A 113 -16.38 -3.43 0.14
CA GLN A 113 -17.30 -2.32 -0.11
C GLN A 113 -18.43 -2.31 0.94
N THR A 114 -18.68 -1.15 1.54
CA THR A 114 -19.84 -0.94 2.42
C THR A 114 -21.10 -0.63 1.61
N PRO A 115 -22.30 -0.77 2.18
CA PRO A 115 -23.56 -0.42 1.50
C PRO A 115 -23.60 1.03 0.99
N GLU A 116 -22.88 1.95 1.65
CA GLU A 116 -22.78 3.37 1.27
C GLU A 116 -21.81 3.63 0.11
N GLY A 117 -21.28 2.56 -0.52
CA GLY A 117 -20.32 2.65 -1.62
C GLY A 117 -18.89 2.97 -1.18
N LYS A 118 -18.62 3.10 0.12
CA LYS A 118 -17.30 3.31 0.72
C LYS A 118 -16.52 2.00 0.86
N THR A 119 -15.31 2.03 1.40
CA THR A 119 -14.51 0.82 1.63
C THR A 119 -14.08 0.69 3.08
N GLN A 120 -14.39 -0.43 3.71
CA GLN A 120 -13.83 -0.81 5.00
C GLN A 120 -12.60 -1.70 4.78
N GLN A 121 -11.52 -1.40 5.51
CA GLN A 121 -10.34 -2.23 5.64
C GLN A 121 -10.26 -2.77 7.07
N THR A 122 -10.03 -4.06 7.23
CA THR A 122 -9.64 -4.69 8.50
C THR A 122 -8.28 -5.34 8.33
N THR A 123 -7.37 -5.06 9.26
CA THR A 123 -6.01 -5.56 9.28
C THR A 123 -5.75 -6.29 10.58
N GLU A 124 -5.31 -7.54 10.48
CA GLU A 124 -4.94 -8.38 11.60
C GLU A 124 -3.48 -8.78 11.48
N ALA A 125 -2.77 -8.87 12.60
CA ALA A 125 -1.41 -9.37 12.62
C ALA A 125 -1.18 -10.34 13.77
N ARG A 126 -0.41 -11.38 13.45
CA ARG A 126 0.09 -12.39 14.38
C ARG A 126 1.61 -12.35 14.38
N ILE A 127 2.17 -12.07 15.55
CA ILE A 127 3.62 -11.96 15.75
C ILE A 127 4.05 -13.05 16.73
N ILE A 128 4.93 -13.92 16.26
CA ILE A 128 5.41 -15.10 17.00
C ILE A 128 6.92 -15.08 16.97
N SER A 129 7.55 -15.26 18.13
CA SER A 129 8.98 -15.54 18.18
C SER A 129 9.20 -16.97 18.65
N GLY A 130 9.96 -17.75 17.87
CA GLY A 130 10.47 -19.06 18.27
C GLY A 130 11.85 -18.98 18.91
N PHE A 131 12.33 -17.77 19.21
CA PHE A 131 13.68 -17.57 19.69
C PHE A 131 13.77 -18.01 21.16
N GLY A 132 14.75 -18.87 21.46
CA GLY A 132 15.02 -19.35 22.82
C GLY A 132 15.63 -18.28 23.72
N TRP A 133 16.11 -18.69 24.90
CA TRP A 133 16.88 -17.82 25.82
C TRP A 133 16.09 -16.72 26.55
N GLY A 134 14.77 -16.87 26.68
CA GLY A 134 13.93 -15.93 27.45
C GLY A 134 13.67 -14.57 26.77
N LEU A 135 14.16 -14.36 25.54
CA LEU A 135 13.95 -13.10 24.79
C LEU A 135 12.63 -13.05 24.01
N THR A 136 11.88 -14.15 23.96
CA THR A 136 10.62 -14.29 23.21
C THR A 136 9.68 -13.11 23.42
N ARG A 137 9.36 -12.76 24.68
CA ARG A 137 8.45 -11.65 25.02
C ARG A 137 8.97 -10.31 24.52
N ARG A 138 10.29 -10.06 24.62
CA ARG A 138 10.92 -8.81 24.17
C ARG A 138 10.86 -8.67 22.65
N ILE A 139 11.14 -9.75 21.92
CA ILE A 139 11.07 -9.80 20.45
C ILE A 139 9.63 -9.57 19.98
N GLU A 140 8.67 -10.30 20.54
CA GLU A 140 7.26 -10.15 20.15
C GLU A 140 6.72 -8.75 20.45
N THR A 141 7.11 -8.16 21.59
CA THR A 141 6.73 -6.78 21.94
C THR A 141 7.36 -5.77 20.98
N HIS A 142 8.62 -5.98 20.60
CA HIS A 142 9.28 -5.16 19.58
C HIS A 142 8.57 -5.25 18.23
N GLY A 143 8.26 -6.47 17.77
CA GLY A 143 7.51 -6.71 16.56
C GLY A 143 6.15 -6.04 16.56
N LEU A 144 5.41 -6.10 17.68
CA LEU A 144 4.10 -5.47 17.81
C LEU A 144 4.18 -3.95 17.69
N ASN A 145 5.15 -3.33 18.36
CA ASN A 145 5.35 -1.88 18.29
C ASN A 145 5.75 -1.44 16.87
N LYS A 146 6.60 -2.20 16.19
CA LYS A 146 6.94 -1.97 14.78
C LYS A 146 5.72 -2.12 13.88
N PHE A 147 4.91 -3.15 14.08
CA PHE A 147 3.71 -3.39 13.29
C PHE A 147 2.71 -2.23 13.41
N LYS A 148 2.43 -1.74 14.62
CA LYS A 148 1.57 -0.56 14.82
C LYS A 148 2.05 0.67 14.05
N ALA A 149 3.36 0.92 14.03
CA ALA A 149 3.94 2.01 13.24
C ALA A 149 3.84 1.76 11.72
N HIS A 150 3.92 0.49 11.28
CA HIS A 150 3.78 0.12 9.88
C HIS A 150 2.35 0.27 9.38
N VAL A 151 1.33 -0.06 10.18
CA VAL A 151 -0.08 0.12 9.79
C VAL A 151 -0.37 1.57 9.43
N GLN A 152 0.11 2.52 10.25
CA GLN A 152 -0.04 3.94 9.98
C GLN A 152 0.63 4.35 8.65
N ARG A 153 1.88 3.95 8.43
CA ARG A 153 2.64 4.28 7.21
C ARG A 153 2.07 3.62 5.95
N SER A 154 1.55 2.40 6.10
CA SER A 154 0.88 1.67 5.02
C SER A 154 -0.35 2.45 4.54
N ARG A 155 -1.17 2.92 5.48
CA ARG A 155 -2.31 3.78 5.20
C ARG A 155 -1.90 5.06 4.48
N GLU A 156 -0.88 5.77 4.98
CA GLU A 156 -0.38 7.00 4.34
C GLU A 156 0.10 6.75 2.90
N GLY A 157 0.77 5.62 2.65
CA GLY A 157 1.16 5.20 1.31
C GLY A 157 -0.03 4.94 0.39
N VAL A 158 -1.04 4.20 0.85
CA VAL A 158 -2.26 3.94 0.07
C VAL A 158 -3.04 5.22 -0.19
N SER A 159 -3.20 6.09 0.81
CA SER A 159 -3.88 7.39 0.67
C SER A 159 -3.18 8.30 -0.34
N LEU A 160 -1.84 8.29 -0.40
CA LEU A 160 -1.09 9.01 -1.43
C LEU A 160 -1.39 8.48 -2.83
N ILE A 161 -1.35 7.16 -3.04
CA ILE A 161 -1.68 6.61 -4.36
C ILE A 161 -3.13 6.90 -4.72
N LEU A 162 -4.04 6.81 -3.76
CA LEU A 162 -5.45 7.12 -3.95
C LEU A 162 -5.66 8.58 -4.39
N SER A 163 -4.96 9.54 -3.78
CA SER A 163 -5.03 10.94 -4.22
C SER A 163 -4.50 11.12 -5.65
N LEU A 164 -3.40 10.45 -5.99
CA LEU A 164 -2.85 10.49 -7.36
C LEU A 164 -3.81 9.88 -8.39
N LEU A 165 -4.50 8.79 -8.04
CA LEU A 165 -5.51 8.17 -8.91
C LEU A 165 -6.73 9.07 -9.12
N ARG A 166 -7.15 9.81 -8.09
CA ARG A 166 -8.22 10.83 -8.20
C ARG A 166 -7.80 11.97 -9.11
N GLU A 167 -6.61 12.53 -8.89
CA GLU A 167 -6.05 13.64 -9.69
C GLU A 167 -5.90 13.28 -11.17
N ARG A 168 -5.50 12.04 -11.46
CA ARG A 168 -5.34 11.56 -12.83
C ARG A 168 -6.67 11.45 -13.59
N GLY A 169 -7.81 11.46 -12.89
CA GLY A 169 -9.11 11.30 -13.53
C GLY A 169 -9.23 9.95 -14.21
N LEU A 170 -9.14 8.86 -13.44
CA LEU A 170 -9.72 7.60 -13.92
C LEU A 170 -11.21 7.84 -14.14
N GLN A 171 -11.56 8.14 -15.40
CA GLN A 171 -12.79 7.64 -16.00
C GLN A 171 -13.00 6.25 -15.44
N PRO A 172 -14.11 5.96 -14.73
CA PRO A 172 -14.36 4.61 -14.28
C PRO A 172 -14.19 3.71 -15.49
N MET A 173 -13.36 2.67 -15.37
CA MET A 173 -13.35 1.57 -16.33
C MET A 173 -14.74 0.94 -16.25
N ALA A 174 -15.70 1.56 -16.91
CA ALA A 174 -17.05 1.10 -17.03
C ALA A 174 -16.96 -0.18 -17.87
N LEU A 175 -17.13 -1.32 -17.21
CA LEU A 175 -17.71 -2.45 -17.91
C LEU A 175 -19.11 -1.99 -18.36
N GLY A 176 -19.20 -1.51 -19.61
CA GLY A 176 -20.44 -1.25 -20.33
C GLY A 176 -21.24 -0.03 -19.85
N GLY A 177 -20.97 1.13 -20.43
CA GLY A 177 -21.86 2.29 -20.35
C GLY A 177 -21.33 3.44 -21.20
N ALA A 178 -22.07 3.84 -22.24
CA ALA A 178 -21.66 4.85 -23.23
C ALA A 178 -21.37 6.23 -22.61
N PRO A 179 -20.45 7.02 -23.17
CA PRO A 179 -20.16 8.37 -22.66
C PRO A 179 -21.23 9.34 -23.16
N ALA A 180 -21.99 9.93 -22.24
CA ALA A 180 -22.95 10.99 -22.55
C ALA A 180 -22.45 12.31 -21.95
N HIS A 181 -21.45 12.95 -22.56
CA HIS A 181 -21.19 14.37 -22.34
C HIS A 181 -20.79 15.05 -23.65
N THR A 182 -21.80 15.68 -24.24
CA THR A 182 -21.76 16.64 -25.33
C THR A 182 -20.77 17.77 -25.03
N LEU A 183 -19.79 17.95 -25.92
CA LEU A 183 -18.94 19.15 -25.96
C LEU A 183 -19.81 20.32 -26.46
N SER A 184 -20.22 21.23 -25.58
CA SER A 184 -20.68 22.55 -26.01
C SER A 184 -19.47 23.47 -26.16
N LEU A 185 -19.02 23.65 -27.40
CA LEU A 185 -18.16 24.77 -27.79
C LEU A 185 -18.94 26.06 -27.56
N HIS A 186 -18.54 26.83 -26.55
CA HIS A 186 -18.96 28.22 -26.44
C HIS A 186 -17.81 29.09 -26.94
N ASP A 187 -18.05 29.66 -28.12
CA ASP A 187 -17.29 30.74 -28.73
C ASP A 187 -17.44 31.99 -27.85
N ASN A 188 -16.33 32.62 -27.46
CA ASN A 188 -16.40 34.01 -27.01
C ASN A 188 -15.13 34.76 -27.39
N SER A 189 -15.35 35.84 -28.13
CA SER A 189 -14.35 36.74 -28.66
C SER A 189 -14.11 37.91 -27.71
N ARG A 190 -12.84 38.31 -27.60
CA ARG A 190 -12.27 39.59 -27.09
C ARG A 190 -12.48 39.99 -25.62
N SER A 191 -11.36 40.13 -24.90
CA SER A 191 -10.68 41.42 -24.70
C SER A 191 -9.32 41.24 -24.01
N ASP A 192 -8.31 41.99 -24.49
CA ASP A 192 -6.98 42.18 -23.89
C ASP A 192 -7.08 42.63 -22.43
N GLU A 193 -6.47 41.91 -21.49
CA GLU A 193 -5.87 42.48 -20.27
C GLU A 193 -4.68 41.64 -19.78
N GLY A 194 -3.53 42.30 -19.60
CA GLY A 194 -2.55 42.04 -18.54
C GLY A 194 -1.80 40.70 -18.51
N PHE A 195 -0.55 40.70 -18.98
CA PHE A 195 0.45 39.70 -18.58
C PHE A 195 0.80 39.88 -17.09
N GLU A 196 0.18 39.09 -16.21
CA GLU A 196 0.72 38.81 -14.87
C GLU A 196 1.45 37.47 -14.84
N ASN A 197 2.70 37.52 -14.40
CA ASN A 197 3.62 36.40 -14.28
C ASN A 197 3.16 35.48 -13.12
N PRO A 198 2.91 34.17 -13.30
CA PRO A 198 2.49 33.33 -12.19
C PRO A 198 3.66 33.11 -11.22
N GLN A 199 3.49 33.55 -9.97
CA GLN A 199 4.36 33.14 -8.87
C GLN A 199 4.44 31.60 -8.75
N PRO A 200 5.58 31.03 -8.32
CA PRO A 200 5.76 29.59 -8.25
C PRO A 200 4.76 28.98 -7.27
N LYS A 201 3.92 28.06 -7.76
CA LYS A 201 2.95 27.33 -6.95
C LYS A 201 3.66 26.53 -5.84
N LYS A 202 3.12 26.65 -4.62
CA LYS A 202 3.54 25.91 -3.43
C LYS A 202 3.61 24.40 -3.69
N ASP A 203 4.60 23.78 -3.05
CA ASP A 203 4.92 22.35 -3.07
C ASP A 203 3.71 21.42 -2.93
N GLY A 204 3.27 20.85 -4.06
CA GLY A 204 2.29 19.78 -4.10
C GLY A 204 2.89 18.41 -3.80
N PRO A 205 2.06 17.36 -3.59
CA PRO A 205 2.52 15.98 -3.40
C PRO A 205 3.50 15.50 -4.49
N TRP A 206 3.35 16.03 -5.69
CA TRP A 206 4.22 15.80 -6.85
C TRP A 206 5.65 16.31 -6.69
N SER A 207 5.92 17.39 -5.93
CA SER A 207 7.30 17.88 -5.72
C SER A 207 8.08 16.91 -4.83
N ARG A 208 7.43 16.35 -3.80
CA ARG A 208 8.01 15.31 -2.94
C ARG A 208 8.27 14.01 -3.71
N PHE A 209 7.37 13.60 -4.60
CA PHE A 209 7.55 12.40 -5.42
C PHE A 209 8.71 12.55 -6.42
N LYS A 210 8.83 13.71 -7.09
CA LYS A 210 9.94 14.00 -8.01
C LYS A 210 11.30 14.02 -7.30
N SER A 211 11.38 14.65 -6.12
CA SER A 211 12.60 14.68 -5.31
C SER A 211 13.07 13.29 -4.85
N TRP A 212 12.14 12.33 -4.79
CA TRP A 212 12.42 10.96 -4.38
C TRP A 212 12.87 10.07 -5.55
N LEU A 213 12.28 10.23 -6.74
CA LEU A 213 12.70 9.51 -7.94
C LEU A 213 14.05 9.99 -8.49
N TYR A 214 14.38 11.27 -8.29
CA TYR A 214 15.63 11.87 -8.74
C TYR A 214 16.32 12.59 -7.58
N PRO A 215 16.98 11.85 -6.67
CA PRO A 215 17.81 12.49 -5.65
C PRO A 215 18.93 13.29 -6.32
N PRO A 216 19.28 14.48 -5.80
CA PRO A 216 20.36 15.29 -6.37
C PRO A 216 21.66 14.48 -6.40
N GLN A 217 22.29 14.43 -7.56
CA GLN A 217 23.62 13.84 -7.71
C GLN A 217 24.60 14.69 -6.89
N ARG A 218 25.32 14.05 -5.97
CA ARG A 218 26.45 14.65 -5.26
C ARG A 218 27.70 14.55 -6.11
#